data_AF-A0A352A7U0-F1
#
_entry.id   AF-A0A352A7U0-F1
#
_cell.length_a   1.000
_cell.length_b   1.000
_cell.length_c   1.000
_cell.angle_alpha   90.00
_cell.angle_beta   90.00
_cell.angle_gamma   90.00
#
_symmetry.space_group_name_H-M   'P 1'
#
loop_
_entity.id
_entity.type
_entity.pdbx_description
1 polymer ?
#
loop_
_entity_poly.entity_id
_entity_poly.type
_entity_poly.pdbx_seq_one_letter_code
_entity_poly.pdbx_strand_id
1 'polypeptide(L)' 'MDYIKLLENARSCIGAYCKACPTCNGIACKNLMPVPGSNGGGDTAIRNYQKWQ' A
#
# COMPACT_ATOMS: atom_id res chain seq x y z
N MET A 1 -21.07 9.23 4.95
CA MET A 1 -20.13 8.11 5.20
C MET A 1 -18.91 8.72 5.88
N ASP A 2 -18.63 8.36 7.13
CA ASP A 2 -17.43 8.86 7.82
C ASP A 2 -16.19 8.18 7.25
N TYR A 3 -15.17 8.96 6.90
CA TYR A 3 -13.96 8.48 6.25
C TYR A 3 -13.20 7.48 7.12
N ILE A 4 -13.21 7.68 8.44
CA ILE A 4 -12.55 6.78 9.39
C ILE A 4 -13.22 5.40 9.39
N LYS A 5 -14.56 5.36 9.51
CA LYS A 5 -15.33 4.11 9.43
C LYS A 5 -15.12 3.37 8.11
N LEU A 6 -14.98 4.11 7.01
CA LEU A 6 -14.68 3.50 5.70
C LEU A 6 -13.32 2.80 5.69
N LEU A 7 -12.28 3.45 6.24
CA LEU A 7 -10.94 2.86 6.33
C LEU A 7 -10.89 1.65 7.26
N GLU A 8 -11.62 1.68 8.37
CA GLU A 8 -11.72 0.55 9.30
C GLU A 8 -12.33 -0.69 8.62
N ASN A 9 -13.45 -0.51 7.92
CA ASN A 9 -14.08 -1.57 7.15
C ASN A 9 -13.19 -2.08 5.99
N ALA A 10 -12.45 -1.18 5.34
CA ALA A 10 -11.53 -1.58 4.27
C ALA A 10 -10.40 -2.47 4.81
N ARG A 11 -9.85 -2.13 6.00
CA ARG A 11 -8.77 -2.89 6.66
C ARG A 11 -9.18 -4.30 7.07
N SER A 12 -10.45 -4.56 7.36
CA SER A 12 -10.92 -5.92 7.63
C SER A 12 -11.02 -6.79 6.38
N CYS A 13 -11.14 -6.17 5.20
CA CYS A 13 -11.36 -6.88 3.93
C CYS A 13 -10.08 -7.00 3.08
N ILE A 14 -9.12 -6.10 3.27
CA ILE A 14 -7.88 -6.05 2.52
C ILE A 14 -6.80 -6.77 3.34
N GLY A 15 -6.13 -7.76 2.74
CA GLY A 15 -5.32 -8.76 3.46
C GLY A 15 -4.28 -8.22 4.46
N ALA A 16 -3.68 -9.12 5.23
CA ALA A 16 -2.94 -8.84 6.48
C ALA A 16 -1.90 -7.70 6.46
N TYR A 17 -1.30 -7.40 5.30
CA TYR A 17 -0.22 -6.42 5.18
C TYR A 17 -0.67 -5.03 4.71
N CYS A 18 -1.83 -4.93 4.04
CA CYS A 18 -2.30 -3.67 3.49
C CYS A 18 -2.85 -2.76 4.59
N LYS A 19 -2.58 -1.45 4.49
CA LYS A 19 -3.05 -0.43 5.47
C LYS A 19 -4.27 0.35 5.00
N ALA A 20 -4.83 -0.01 3.84
CA ALA A 20 -5.91 0.70 3.17
C ALA A 20 -5.63 2.21 3.05
N CYS A 21 -4.40 2.59 2.66
CA CYS A 21 -4.06 4.00 2.49
C CYS A 21 -4.83 4.59 1.30
N PRO A 22 -5.20 5.89 1.35
CA PRO A 22 -5.87 6.56 0.24
C PRO A 22 -5.04 6.56 -1.07
N THR A 23 -3.72 6.41 -0.98
CA THR A 23 -2.85 6.26 -2.15
C THR A 23 -1.77 5.23 -1.86
N CYS A 24 -1.67 4.23 -2.73
CA CYS A 24 -0.67 3.17 -2.59
C CYS A 24 0.69 3.63 -3.14
N ASN A 25 1.68 3.77 -2.27
CA ASN A 25 3.07 4.06 -2.63
C ASN A 25 4.08 3.07 -2.01
N GLY A 26 3.60 1.96 -1.42
CA GLY A 26 4.44 0.91 -0.83
C GLY A 26 5.12 1.26 0.52
N ILE A 27 5.18 2.53 0.92
CA ILE A 27 5.91 2.96 2.12
C ILE A 27 5.23 2.45 3.40
N ALA A 28 3.92 2.64 3.53
CA ALA A 28 3.17 2.31 4.76
C ALA A 28 3.20 0.80 5.10
N CYS A 29 3.27 -0.06 4.09
CA CYS A 29 3.35 -1.51 4.25
C CYS A 29 4.77 -2.05 4.05
N LYS A 30 5.80 -1.19 3.90
CA LYS A 30 7.19 -1.58 3.65
C LYS A 30 7.34 -2.57 2.49
N ASN A 31 6.62 -2.36 1.39
CA ASN A 31 6.58 -3.23 0.22
C ASN A 31 6.15 -4.68 0.48
N LEU A 32 5.47 -4.96 1.60
CA LEU A 32 4.90 -6.29 1.86
C LEU A 32 3.72 -6.61 0.94
N MET A 33 3.15 -5.61 0.27
CA MET A 33 2.13 -5.85 -0.74
C MET A 33 2.75 -6.56 -1.94
N PRO A 34 2.15 -7.66 -2.42
CA PRO A 34 2.60 -8.32 -3.64
C PRO A 34 2.23 -7.44 -4.84
N VAL A 35 3.19 -6.65 -5.30
CA VAL A 35 3.04 -5.71 -6.41
C VAL A 35 4.26 -5.85 -7.33
N PRO A 36 4.15 -5.63 -8.64
CA PRO A 36 5.32 -5.59 -9.50
C PRO A 36 6.37 -4.62 -8.95
N GLY A 37 7.60 -5.11 -8.76
CA GLY A 37 8.69 -4.33 -8.17
C GLY A 37 8.82 -4.36 -6.64
N SER A 38 8.02 -5.16 -5.93
CA SER A 38 8.22 -5.46 -4.49
C SER A 38 8.94 -6.79 -4.20
N ASN A 39 9.24 -7.59 -5.23
CA ASN A 39 10.02 -8.82 -5.10
C ASN A 39 11.52 -8.54 -4.93
N GLY A 40 12.24 -9.33 -4.12
CA GLY A 40 13.68 -9.22 -3.93
C GLY A 40 14.08 -7.98 -3.11
N GLY A 41 14.92 -7.09 -3.68
CA GLY A 41 15.32 -5.82 -3.04
C GLY A 41 14.15 -4.88 -2.73
N GLY A 42 12.99 -5.12 -3.35
CA GLY A 42 11.67 -4.70 -2.86
C GLY A 42 11.34 -3.22 -2.96
N ASP A 43 12.27 -2.34 -3.30
CA ASP A 43 12.11 -0.88 -3.29
C ASP A 43 11.69 -0.27 -4.64
N THR A 44 11.69 -1.08 -5.71
CA THR A 44 11.50 -0.59 -7.07
C THR A 44 10.11 -0.01 -7.29
N ALA A 45 9.07 -0.61 -6.69
CA ALA A 45 7.72 -0.07 -6.72
C ALA A 45 7.64 1.35 -6.11
N ILE A 46 8.28 1.55 -4.95
CA ILE A 46 8.33 2.87 -4.28
C ILE A 46 9.08 3.88 -5.15
N ARG A 47 10.27 3.50 -5.64
CA ARG A 47 11.11 4.39 -6.44
C ARG A 47 10.43 4.80 -7.75
N ASN A 48 9.72 3.89 -8.39
CA ASN A 48 8.96 4.20 -9.61
C ASN A 48 7.80 5.15 -9.32
N TYR A 49 7.06 4.92 -8.23
CA TYR A 49 5.99 5.83 -7.81
C TYR A 49 6.54 7.23 -7.52
N GLN A 50 7.66 7.34 -6.79
CA GLN A 50 8.32 8.60 -6.47
C GLN A 50 8.83 9.36 -7.70
N LYS A 51 9.29 8.65 -8.73
CA LYS A 51 9.75 9.27 -9.99
C LYS A 51 8.61 9.74 -10.90
N TRP A 52 7.44 9.13 -10.77
CA TRP A 52 6.26 9.47 -11.56
C TRP A 52 5.52 10.70 -11.03
N GLN A 53 5.57 10.91 -9.70
CA GLN A 53 5.14 12.16 -9.06
C GLN A 53 6.03 13.33 -9.47
#